data_AF-A0A835EIB8-F1
#
_entry.id   AF-A0A835EIB8-F1
#
_cell.length_a   1.000
_cell.length_b   1.000
_cell.length_c   1.000
_cell.angle_alpha   90.00
_cell.angle_beta   90.00
_cell.angle_gamma   90.00
#
_symmetry.space_group_name_H-M   'P 1'
#
loop_
_entity.id
_entity.type
_entity.pdbx_description
1 polymer ?
#
loop_
_entity_poly.entity_id
_entity_poly.type
_entity_poly.pdbx_seq_one_letter_code
_entity_poly.pdbx_strand_id
1 'polypeptide(L)'
;MWTAEDKKHRKFVLIHCWRILKDKPKWMERRKQLAATNTGSNKKQKTKANSSPSSAALVPAPLTVGVDATAAAGEDPSKRPDGKKTEKKMLRQRSTIEALDYLVAKMKQTDDAKECKKEQRCNKLMALQEEKIKLEREKFEFQRDMEDERILSLDLTSMTFRVQQYYERRQDEILARRGC
;
A
#
# COMPACT_ATOMS: atom_id res chain seq x y z
N MET A 1 -1.84 -7.06 32.08
CA MET A 1 -0.91 -5.93 32.30
C MET A 1 0.45 -6.37 31.78
N TRP A 2 0.96 -5.76 30.71
CA TRP A 2 2.27 -6.10 30.14
C TRP A 2 3.25 -4.98 30.44
N THR A 3 3.53 -4.81 31.72
CA THR A 3 4.66 -4.03 32.22
C THR A 3 5.62 -5.03 32.85
N ALA A 4 6.13 -5.95 32.03
CA ALA A 4 7.32 -6.70 32.39
C ALA A 4 8.49 -5.70 32.31
N GLU A 5 8.78 -5.12 33.47
CA GLU A 5 10.01 -4.46 33.89
C GLU A 5 11.06 -4.25 32.78
N ASP A 6 10.96 -3.12 32.08
CA ASP A 6 12.03 -2.64 31.21
C ASP A 6 13.20 -2.17 32.09
N LYS A 7 14.16 -3.07 32.33
CA LYS A 7 15.39 -2.82 33.09
C LYS A 7 16.18 -1.60 32.59
N LYS A 8 15.91 -1.11 31.37
CA LYS A 8 16.66 -0.01 30.75
C LYS A 8 15.92 1.33 30.76
N HIS A 9 14.72 1.43 31.37
CA HIS A 9 13.92 2.66 31.42
C HIS A 9 13.86 3.37 30.06
N ARG A 10 13.80 2.61 28.96
CA ARG A 10 13.73 3.22 27.64
C ARG A 10 12.31 3.69 27.49
N LYS A 11 12.13 5.02 27.41
CA LYS A 11 10.83 5.61 27.08
C LYS A 11 10.41 5.02 25.74
N PHE A 12 9.52 4.03 25.75
CA PHE A 12 9.03 3.39 24.55
C PHE A 12 8.44 4.50 23.67
N VAL A 13 9.18 4.88 22.63
CA VAL A 13 8.91 6.10 21.84
C VAL A 13 7.51 6.04 21.22
N LEU A 14 7.02 4.82 21.00
CA LEU A 14 5.71 4.53 20.43
C LEU A 14 4.60 4.33 21.48
N ILE A 15 4.86 4.56 22.77
CA ILE A 15 3.83 4.43 23.82
C ILE A 15 2.71 5.46 23.62
N HIS A 16 3.09 6.64 23.13
CA HIS A 16 2.17 7.71 22.79
C HIS A 16 1.26 7.29 21.63
N CYS A 17 1.85 6.71 20.57
CA CYS A 17 1.11 6.16 19.44
C CYS A 17 0.15 5.05 19.88
N TRP A 18 0.58 4.15 20.77
CA TRP A 18 -0.28 3.10 21.31
C TRP A 18 -1.46 3.66 22.10
N ARG A 19 -1.24 4.68 22.94
CA ARG A 19 -2.31 5.33 23.72
C ARG A 19 -3.36 5.99 22.84
N ILE A 20 -2.97 6.51 21.68
CA ILE A 20 -3.90 7.14 20.70
C ILE A 20 -4.63 6.08 19.86
N LEU A 21 -3.96 4.98 19.52
CA LEU A 21 -4.49 3.99 18.59
C LEU A 21 -5.32 2.90 19.25
N LYS A 22 -5.11 2.61 20.55
CA LYS A 22 -5.75 1.49 21.26
C LYS A 22 -7.28 1.52 21.16
N ASP A 23 -7.91 2.69 21.20
CA ASP A 23 -9.36 2.84 21.29
C ASP A 23 -10.05 3.06 19.93
N LYS A 24 -9.30 3.01 18.81
CA LYS A 24 -9.91 3.10 17.47
C LYS A 24 -10.75 1.85 17.16
N PRO A 25 -11.90 1.99 16.48
CA PRO A 25 -12.85 0.89 16.25
C PRO A 25 -12.22 -0.29 15.49
N LYS A 26 -11.32 -0.02 14.53
CA LYS A 26 -10.57 -1.04 13.80
C LYS A 26 -9.78 -1.98 14.71
N TRP A 27 -9.19 -1.44 15.78
CA TRP A 27 -8.35 -2.21 16.72
C TRP A 27 -9.16 -2.85 17.85
N MET A 28 -10.27 -2.22 18.26
CA MET A 28 -11.23 -2.80 19.19
C MET A 28 -11.90 -4.05 18.60
N GLU A 29 -12.34 -3.98 17.34
CA GLU A 29 -12.97 -5.10 16.64
C GLU A 29 -12.00 -6.27 16.44
N ARG A 30 -10.74 -5.98 16.07
CA ARG A 30 -9.68 -6.99 15.98
C ARG A 30 -9.40 -7.68 17.31
N ARG A 31 -9.46 -6.95 18.44
CA ARG A 31 -9.31 -7.55 19.78
C ARG A 31 -10.48 -8.46 20.15
N LYS A 32 -11.71 -8.07 19.81
CA LYS A 32 -12.90 -8.91 20.01
C LYS A 32 -12.83 -10.20 19.20
N GLN A 33 -12.39 -10.11 17.94
CA GLN A 33 -12.17 -11.29 17.09
C GLN A 33 -11.13 -12.23 17.69
N LEU A 34 -9.98 -11.70 18.14
CA LEU A 34 -8.92 -12.51 18.77
C LEU A 34 -9.35 -13.12 20.11
N ALA A 35 -10.17 -12.41 20.89
CA ALA A 35 -10.74 -12.94 22.13
C ALA A 35 -11.74 -14.07 21.87
N ALA A 36 -12.57 -13.92 20.82
CA ALA A 36 -13.56 -14.92 20.40
C ALA A 36 -12.91 -16.19 19.83
N THR A 37 -11.82 -16.06 19.07
CA THR A 37 -11.09 -17.23 18.53
C THR A 37 -10.37 -18.02 19.63
N ASN A 38 -9.88 -17.35 20.67
CA ASN A 38 -9.20 -18.01 21.80
C ASN A 38 -10.16 -18.71 22.78
N THR A 39 -11.45 -18.40 22.76
CA THR A 39 -12.46 -19.06 23.61
C THR A 39 -13.26 -20.17 22.92
N GLY A 40 -13.13 -20.31 21.59
CA GLY A 40 -13.98 -21.22 20.79
C GLY A 40 -13.36 -22.53 20.31
N SER A 41 -12.07 -22.79 20.54
CA SER A 41 -11.38 -23.94 19.92
C SER A 41 -10.89 -24.94 20.96
N ASN A 42 -11.80 -25.65 21.62
CA ASN A 42 -11.52 -26.94 22.28
C ASN A 42 -12.83 -27.70 22.54
N LYS A 43 -13.48 -28.23 21.48
CA LYS A 43 -14.44 -29.34 21.67
C LYS A 43 -14.65 -30.16 20.38
N LYS A 44 -14.36 -31.45 20.53
CA LYS A 44 -14.74 -32.61 19.70
C LYS A 44 -13.81 -32.96 18.52
N GLN A 45 -12.69 -33.56 18.91
CA GLN A 45 -12.25 -34.83 18.33
C GLN A 45 -13.26 -35.93 18.71
N LYS A 46 -13.75 -36.69 17.74
CA LYS A 46 -14.27 -38.05 17.99
C LYS A 46 -13.96 -38.95 16.79
N THR A 47 -12.93 -39.74 16.97
CA THR A 47 -12.58 -40.99 16.27
C THR A 47 -13.60 -42.10 16.59
N LYS A 48 -13.96 -42.89 15.58
CA LYS A 48 -14.21 -44.36 15.60
C LYS A 48 -14.04 -44.84 14.14
N ALA A 49 -12.94 -45.49 13.73
CA ALA A 49 -12.55 -46.88 13.95
C ALA A 49 -13.61 -47.90 13.49
N ASN A 50 -13.40 -48.53 12.34
CA ASN A 50 -13.26 -49.99 12.32
C ASN A 50 -12.43 -50.48 11.12
N SER A 51 -11.71 -51.55 11.40
CA SER A 51 -10.53 -52.12 10.73
C SER A 51 -10.89 -53.11 9.61
N SER A 52 -9.94 -53.32 8.70
CA SER A 52 -9.86 -54.35 7.63
C SER A 52 -9.61 -55.78 8.19
N PRO A 53 -9.12 -56.82 7.43
CA PRO A 53 -9.12 -57.19 5.99
C PRO A 53 -9.51 -58.69 5.77
N SER A 54 -9.44 -59.25 4.54
CA SER A 54 -8.79 -60.57 4.24
C SER A 54 -9.37 -61.33 3.02
N SER A 55 -8.50 -61.49 2.02
CA SER A 55 -8.14 -62.66 1.19
C SER A 55 -9.12 -63.52 0.35
N ALA A 56 -8.64 -63.72 -0.88
CA ALA A 56 -8.45 -64.97 -1.63
C ALA A 56 -9.45 -65.38 -2.73
N ALA A 57 -8.82 -65.79 -3.84
CA ALA A 57 -9.33 -66.13 -5.16
C ALA A 57 -9.98 -67.53 -5.25
N LEU A 58 -10.71 -67.81 -6.34
CA LEU A 58 -10.46 -68.89 -7.31
C LEU A 58 -11.55 -68.92 -8.42
N VAL A 59 -11.12 -69.11 -9.67
CA VAL A 59 -11.87 -69.43 -10.93
C VAL A 59 -12.15 -70.98 -10.98
N PRO A 60 -12.71 -71.67 -12.03
CA PRO A 60 -13.16 -71.32 -13.40
C PRO A 60 -14.46 -72.01 -13.95
N ALA A 61 -14.75 -71.73 -15.23
CA ALA A 61 -15.87 -72.10 -16.15
C ALA A 61 -16.12 -73.63 -16.38
N PRO A 62 -17.08 -74.06 -17.26
CA PRO A 62 -16.69 -74.34 -18.67
C PRO A 62 -17.77 -74.37 -19.81
N LEU A 63 -17.31 -74.17 -21.08
CA LEU A 63 -17.68 -74.87 -22.36
C LEU A 63 -19.08 -74.58 -23.02
N THR A 64 -19.34 -74.52 -24.35
CA THR A 64 -18.76 -75.07 -25.61
C THR A 64 -19.27 -74.33 -26.90
N VAL A 65 -18.40 -74.18 -27.92
CA VAL A 65 -18.54 -74.40 -29.41
C VAL A 65 -19.64 -73.63 -30.20
N GLY A 66 -19.35 -72.72 -31.14
CA GLY A 66 -18.94 -72.89 -32.57
C GLY A 66 -20.09 -72.38 -33.48
N VAL A 67 -20.00 -71.69 -34.63
CA VAL A 67 -19.14 -71.82 -35.84
C VAL A 67 -19.24 -70.53 -36.71
N ASP A 68 -18.22 -70.36 -37.56
CA ASP A 68 -17.76 -69.39 -38.59
C ASP A 68 -18.62 -68.45 -39.49
N ALA A 69 -17.89 -67.40 -39.94
CA ALA A 69 -17.69 -66.89 -41.32
C ALA A 69 -18.38 -65.59 -41.86
N THR A 70 -17.51 -64.58 -42.06
CA THR A 70 -17.35 -63.64 -43.20
C THR A 70 -18.50 -62.74 -43.69
N ALA A 71 -18.30 -61.41 -43.65
CA ALA A 71 -17.90 -60.58 -44.81
C ALA A 71 -18.14 -59.07 -44.61
N ALA A 72 -17.09 -58.29 -44.88
CA ALA A 72 -17.01 -56.99 -45.56
C ALA A 72 -17.92 -55.78 -45.23
N ALA A 73 -17.20 -54.65 -45.11
CA ALA A 73 -17.55 -53.28 -45.50
C ALA A 73 -18.45 -52.44 -44.58
N GLY A 74 -17.89 -51.32 -44.12
CA GLY A 74 -18.61 -50.22 -43.51
C GLY A 74 -17.71 -49.36 -42.62
N GLU A 75 -17.05 -48.37 -43.21
CA GLU A 75 -16.57 -47.21 -42.47
C GLU A 75 -17.75 -46.60 -41.68
N ASP A 76 -17.57 -46.33 -40.39
CA ASP A 76 -18.43 -45.37 -39.68
C ASP A 76 -17.60 -44.52 -38.70
N PRO A 77 -17.36 -43.23 -39.02
CA PRO A 77 -16.74 -42.28 -38.11
C PRO A 77 -17.80 -41.72 -37.17
N SER A 78 -18.14 -42.46 -36.10
CA SER A 78 -19.09 -41.95 -35.10
C SER A 78 -18.44 -40.92 -34.15
N LYS A 79 -18.14 -39.72 -34.67
CA LYS A 79 -17.91 -38.50 -33.87
C LYS A 79 -19.25 -38.01 -33.33
N ARG A 80 -19.51 -38.24 -32.05
CA ARG A 80 -20.60 -37.56 -31.31
C ARG A 80 -20.25 -36.08 -31.12
N PRO A 81 -21.16 -35.12 -31.39
CA PRO A 81 -20.84 -33.69 -31.25
C PRO A 81 -20.95 -33.26 -29.79
N ASP A 82 -19.80 -33.06 -29.14
CA ASP A 82 -19.71 -32.55 -27.76
C ASP A 82 -19.82 -31.00 -27.75
N GLY A 83 -20.95 -30.47 -28.25
CA GLY A 83 -21.14 -29.03 -28.47
C GLY A 83 -21.70 -28.27 -27.26
N LYS A 84 -22.58 -28.89 -26.45
CA LYS A 84 -23.34 -28.16 -25.42
C LYS A 84 -22.64 -28.05 -24.07
N LYS A 85 -21.75 -29.00 -23.72
CA LYS A 85 -21.07 -29.05 -22.42
C LYS A 85 -19.84 -28.14 -22.36
N THR A 86 -19.14 -28.02 -23.49
CA THR A 86 -17.98 -27.16 -23.70
C THR A 86 -18.38 -25.68 -23.70
N GLU A 87 -19.45 -25.32 -24.41
CA GLU A 87 -19.96 -23.95 -24.48
C GLU A 87 -20.42 -23.41 -23.11
N LYS A 88 -21.19 -24.20 -22.35
CA LYS A 88 -21.61 -23.83 -20.98
C LYS A 88 -20.41 -23.67 -20.02
N LYS A 89 -19.34 -24.45 -20.22
CA LYS A 89 -18.09 -24.32 -19.45
C LYS A 89 -17.36 -23.02 -19.84
N MET A 90 -17.27 -22.70 -21.12
CA MET A 90 -16.67 -21.45 -21.60
C MET A 90 -17.44 -20.22 -21.09
N LEU A 91 -18.78 -20.27 -21.06
CA LEU A 91 -19.59 -19.18 -20.51
C LEU A 91 -19.35 -18.99 -19.00
N ARG A 92 -19.28 -20.09 -18.24
CA ARG A 92 -18.93 -20.04 -16.80
C ARG A 92 -17.52 -19.51 -16.59
N GLN A 93 -16.56 -19.89 -17.43
CA GLN A 93 -15.19 -19.41 -17.37
C GLN A 93 -15.11 -17.91 -17.67
N ARG A 94 -15.80 -17.42 -18.71
CA ARG A 94 -15.89 -15.98 -19.04
C ARG A 94 -16.51 -15.18 -17.91
N SER A 95 -17.62 -15.65 -17.34
CA SER A 95 -18.25 -15.02 -16.17
C SER A 95 -17.33 -14.99 -14.94
N THR A 96 -16.54 -16.05 -14.74
CA THR A 96 -15.55 -16.09 -13.65
C THR A 96 -14.42 -15.08 -13.88
N ILE A 97 -13.95 -14.94 -15.11
CA ILE A 97 -12.91 -13.97 -15.48
C ILE A 97 -13.44 -12.54 -15.30
N GLU A 98 -14.64 -12.24 -15.79
CA GLU A 98 -15.27 -10.92 -15.64
C GLU A 98 -15.47 -10.52 -14.17
N ALA A 99 -15.86 -11.47 -13.31
CA ALA A 99 -15.97 -11.23 -11.88
C ALA A 99 -14.61 -10.92 -11.22
N LEU A 100 -13.52 -11.54 -11.68
CA LEU A 100 -12.17 -11.23 -11.21
C LEU A 100 -11.72 -9.85 -11.70
N ASP A 101 -11.99 -9.50 -12.96
CA ASP A 101 -11.70 -8.17 -13.51
C ASP A 101 -12.41 -7.06 -12.73
N TYR A 102 -13.68 -7.27 -12.36
CA TYR A 102 -14.43 -6.35 -11.51
C TYR A 102 -13.77 -6.17 -10.13
N LEU A 103 -13.33 -7.26 -9.50
CA LEU A 103 -12.66 -7.20 -8.20
C LEU A 103 -11.33 -6.45 -8.28
N VAL A 104 -10.52 -6.72 -9.32
CA VAL A 104 -9.25 -6.01 -9.56
C VAL A 104 -9.50 -4.53 -9.83
N ALA A 105 -10.47 -4.20 -10.67
CA ALA A 105 -10.84 -2.82 -10.98
C ALA A 105 -11.29 -2.06 -9.72
N LYS A 106 -12.09 -2.70 -8.85
CA LYS A 106 -12.56 -2.11 -7.61
C LYS A 106 -11.42 -1.91 -6.60
N MET A 107 -10.49 -2.85 -6.49
CA MET A 107 -9.28 -2.68 -5.68
C MET A 107 -8.44 -1.51 -6.18
N LYS A 108 -8.16 -1.46 -7.49
CA LYS A 108 -7.43 -0.35 -8.13
C LYS A 108 -8.10 0.99 -7.86
N GLN A 109 -9.41 1.10 -8.06
CA GLN A 109 -10.16 2.33 -7.78
C GLN A 109 -10.03 2.77 -6.31
N THR A 110 -10.07 1.84 -5.35
CA THR A 110 -9.89 2.20 -3.94
C THR A 110 -8.47 2.62 -3.61
N ASP A 111 -7.47 2.08 -4.30
CA ASP A 111 -6.06 2.44 -4.10
C ASP A 111 -5.75 3.79 -4.76
N ASP A 112 -6.23 4.04 -5.97
CA ASP A 112 -6.15 5.34 -6.64
C ASP A 112 -6.83 6.44 -5.80
N ALA A 113 -7.99 6.15 -5.21
CA ALA A 113 -8.67 7.10 -4.32
C ALA A 113 -7.90 7.38 -3.02
N LYS A 114 -7.11 6.42 -2.52
CA LYS A 114 -6.22 6.64 -1.37
C LYS A 114 -5.00 7.44 -1.77
N GLU A 115 -4.39 7.14 -2.91
CA GLU A 115 -3.24 7.87 -3.43
C GLU A 115 -3.59 9.33 -3.74
N CYS A 116 -4.71 9.58 -4.41
CA CYS A 116 -5.20 10.95 -4.65
C CYS A 116 -5.36 11.74 -3.33
N LYS A 117 -5.87 11.11 -2.26
CA LYS A 117 -5.97 11.75 -0.94
C LYS A 117 -4.61 12.02 -0.29
N LYS A 118 -3.59 11.18 -0.52
CA LYS A 118 -2.23 11.40 -0.02
C LYS A 118 -1.55 12.51 -0.80
N GLU A 119 -1.68 12.50 -2.13
CA GLU A 119 -1.14 13.51 -3.03
C GLU A 119 -1.72 14.89 -2.71
N GLN A 120 -3.05 15.01 -2.52
CA GLN A 120 -3.67 16.25 -2.07
C GLN A 120 -3.10 16.79 -0.75
N ARG A 121 -2.72 15.90 0.19
CA ARG A 121 -2.07 16.31 1.44
C ARG A 121 -0.63 16.74 1.21
N CYS A 122 0.10 16.02 0.36
CA CYS A 122 1.46 16.34 -0.02
C CYS A 122 1.52 17.72 -0.71
N ASN A 123 0.68 17.94 -1.71
CA ASN A 123 0.62 19.19 -2.46
C ASN A 123 0.26 20.38 -1.56
N LYS A 124 -0.67 20.20 -0.61
CA LYS A 124 -0.97 21.24 0.40
C LYS A 124 0.24 21.57 1.27
N LEU A 125 1.00 20.56 1.68
CA LEU A 125 2.19 20.78 2.50
C LEU A 125 3.30 21.48 1.71
N MET A 126 3.51 21.05 0.46
CA MET A 126 4.48 21.67 -0.46
C MET A 126 4.14 23.14 -0.70
N ALA A 127 2.88 23.45 -1.03
CA ALA A 127 2.43 24.83 -1.24
C ALA A 127 2.65 25.70 0.00
N LEU A 128 2.36 25.20 1.20
CA LEU A 128 2.64 25.94 2.44
C LEU A 128 4.14 26.15 2.69
N GLN A 129 4.97 25.17 2.34
CA GLN A 129 6.42 25.29 2.48
C GLN A 129 7.01 26.28 1.48
N GLU A 130 6.54 26.28 0.23
CA GLU A 130 6.92 27.25 -0.80
C GLU A 130 6.56 28.67 -0.39
N GLU A 131 5.33 28.90 0.09
CA GLU A 131 4.90 30.20 0.60
C GLU A 131 5.74 30.65 1.81
N LYS A 132 6.07 29.73 2.73
CA LYS A 132 6.94 30.05 3.86
C LYS A 132 8.34 30.49 3.41
N ILE A 133 8.93 29.76 2.46
CA ILE A 133 10.25 30.09 1.90
C ILE A 133 10.19 31.44 1.19
N LYS A 134 9.13 31.71 0.45
CA LYS A 134 8.92 32.98 -0.24
C LYS A 134 8.85 34.15 0.75
N LEU A 135 8.02 34.05 1.78
CA LEU A 135 7.92 35.07 2.82
C LEU A 135 9.25 35.28 3.57
N GLU A 136 10.01 34.21 3.81
CA GLU A 136 11.32 34.31 4.45
C GLU A 136 12.35 35.01 3.57
N ARG A 137 12.34 34.76 2.25
CA ARG A 137 13.16 35.47 1.27
C ARG A 137 12.80 36.95 1.20
N GLU A 138 11.51 37.27 1.06
CA GLU A 138 11.01 38.65 1.03
C GLU A 138 11.37 39.41 2.32
N LYS A 139 11.25 38.75 3.48
CA LYS A 139 11.66 39.34 4.75
C LYS A 139 13.17 39.62 4.81
N PHE A 140 13.99 38.70 4.31
CA PHE A 140 15.44 38.89 4.26
C PHE A 140 15.82 40.03 3.31
N GLU A 141 15.19 40.09 2.14
CA GLU A 141 15.38 41.17 1.17
C GLU A 141 14.97 42.52 1.75
N PHE A 142 13.79 42.61 2.37
CA PHE A 142 13.34 43.82 3.05
C PHE A 142 14.31 44.27 4.15
N GLN A 143 14.82 43.33 4.97
CA GLN A 143 15.81 43.65 5.99
C GLN A 143 17.13 44.16 5.41
N ARG A 144 17.59 43.54 4.32
CA ARG A 144 18.79 44.00 3.60
C ARG A 144 18.57 45.40 3.04
N ASP A 145 17.41 45.67 2.44
CA ASP A 145 17.12 46.96 1.84
C ASP A 145 17.05 48.07 2.90
N MET A 146 16.46 47.78 4.06
CA MET A 146 16.46 48.68 5.22
C MET A 146 17.87 48.99 5.73
N GLU A 147 18.75 47.99 5.80
CA GLU A 147 20.13 48.19 6.24
C GLU A 147 20.94 48.97 5.19
N ASP A 148 20.72 48.69 3.91
CA ASP A 148 21.32 49.43 2.81
C ASP A 148 20.87 50.91 2.84
N GLU A 149 19.59 51.21 3.06
CA GLU A 149 19.09 52.59 3.26
C GLU A 149 19.73 53.25 4.49
N ARG A 150 19.90 52.50 5.59
CA ARG A 150 20.59 52.98 6.79
C ARG A 150 22.06 53.33 6.50
N ILE A 151 22.73 52.56 5.66
CA ILE A 151 24.12 52.80 5.26
C ILE A 151 24.21 54.00 4.31
N LEU A 152 23.30 54.11 3.33
CA LEU A 152 23.26 55.22 2.38
C LEU A 152 22.93 56.56 3.05
N SER A 153 22.10 56.55 4.08
CA SER A 153 21.72 57.75 4.85
C SER A 153 22.71 58.15 5.95
N LEU A 154 23.77 57.37 6.17
CA LEU A 154 24.74 57.62 7.23
C LEU A 154 25.61 58.86 6.91
N ASP A 155 25.65 59.84 7.82
CA ASP A 155 26.57 60.97 7.73
C ASP A 155 28.00 60.55 8.08
N LEU A 156 28.93 60.75 7.14
CA LEU A 156 30.32 60.35 7.26
C LEU A 156 31.23 61.47 7.77
N THR A 157 30.75 62.72 7.82
CA THR A 157 31.57 63.90 8.17
C THR A 157 32.05 63.86 9.63
N SER A 158 31.31 63.18 10.50
CA SER A 158 31.64 62.98 11.92
C SER A 158 32.64 61.82 12.17
N MET A 159 33.01 61.03 11.15
CA MET A 159 33.72 59.77 11.33
C MET A 159 35.23 59.91 11.13
N THR A 160 36.00 59.00 11.72
CA THR A 160 37.45 58.93 11.46
C THR A 160 37.73 58.51 10.03
N PHE A 161 38.83 58.98 9.43
CA PHE A 161 39.20 58.73 8.03
C PHE A 161 39.09 57.26 7.60
N ARG A 162 39.52 56.32 8.45
CA ARG A 162 39.45 54.88 8.17
C ARG A 162 38.02 54.36 8.05
N VAL A 163 37.12 54.84 8.91
CA VAL A 163 35.71 54.41 8.94
C VAL A 163 34.94 55.06 7.79
N GLN A 164 35.23 56.33 7.50
CA GLN A 164 34.68 57.05 6.36
C GLN A 164 34.95 56.29 5.05
N GLN A 165 36.21 55.96 4.76
CA GLN A 165 36.60 55.21 3.57
C GLN A 165 35.92 53.84 3.43
N TYR A 166 35.65 53.18 4.57
CA TYR A 166 34.92 51.90 4.58
C TYR A 166 33.47 52.09 4.12
N TYR A 167 32.77 53.07 4.67
CA TYR A 167 31.36 53.32 4.35
C TYR A 167 31.19 53.92 2.95
N GLU A 168 32.10 54.78 2.47
CA GLU A 168 32.09 55.29 1.09
C GLU A 168 32.09 54.12 0.09
N ARG A 169 33.06 53.21 0.22
CA ARG A 169 33.11 52.00 -0.63
C ARG A 169 31.85 51.16 -0.49
N ARG A 170 31.31 51.05 0.73
CA ARG A 170 30.11 50.26 0.98
C ARG A 170 28.87 50.87 0.32
N GLN A 171 28.75 52.19 0.33
CA GLN A 171 27.69 52.92 -0.37
C GLN A 171 27.79 52.70 -1.88
N ASP A 172 28.99 52.77 -2.46
CA ASP A 172 29.23 52.48 -3.88
C ASP A 172 28.84 51.04 -4.24
N GLU A 173 29.20 50.05 -3.41
CA GLU A 173 28.79 48.65 -3.59
C GLU A 173 27.26 48.49 -3.59
N ILE A 174 26.57 49.23 -2.72
CA ILE A 174 25.10 49.19 -2.62
C ILE A 174 24.46 49.84 -3.85
N LEU A 175 24.95 51.01 -4.28
CA LEU A 175 24.48 51.71 -5.47
C LEU A 175 24.68 50.87 -6.74
N ALA A 176 25.88 50.29 -6.92
CA ALA A 176 26.18 49.40 -8.04
C ALA A 176 25.27 48.16 -8.08
N ARG A 177 24.95 47.58 -6.91
CA ARG A 177 24.00 46.45 -6.80
C ARG A 177 22.58 46.84 -7.17
N ARG A 178 22.17 48.08 -6.87
CA ARG A 178 20.83 48.62 -7.12
C ARG A 178 20.69 49.23 -8.53
N GLY A 179 21.79 49.44 -9.24
CA GLY A 179 21.81 50.05 -10.57
C GLY A 179 21.52 51.55 -10.57
N CYS A 180 21.88 52.24 -9.48
CA CYS A 180 21.78 53.70 -9.34
C CYS A 180 23.13 54.37 -9.56
#